data_AF-A0A6M8BD59-F1
#
_entry.id   AF-A0A6M8BD59-F1
#
_cell.length_a   1.000
_cell.length_b   1.000
_cell.length_c   1.000
_cell.angle_alpha   90.00
_cell.angle_beta   90.00
_cell.angle_gamma   90.00
#
_symmetry.space_group_name_H-M   'P 1'
#
loop_
_entity.id
_entity.type
_entity.pdbx_description
1 polymer ?
#
loop_
_entity_poly.entity_id
_entity_poly.type
_entity_poly.pdbx_seq_one_letter_code
_entity_poly.pdbx_strand_id
1 'polypeptide(L)'
;MPSSSPLVQTKGTDHPLPWQAPQETLTPGRVAQAFAGILAAIGTPAPAPKPRGKSPGRGKGHKPTPRPCYPMVKKRASKRKTSEQSLNSPVATAA
;
A
#
# COMPACT_ATOMS: atom_id res chain seq x y z
N MET A 1 24.29 47.61 -0.42
CA MET A 1 25.22 46.81 0.41
C MET A 1 24.45 45.65 1.01
N PRO A 2 24.42 44.44 0.44
CA PRO A 2 23.80 43.33 1.14
C PRO A 2 24.75 42.79 2.21
N SER A 3 24.40 43.03 3.46
CA SER A 3 24.98 42.41 4.66
C SER A 3 24.74 40.89 4.60
N SER A 4 25.78 40.12 4.29
CA SER A 4 25.72 38.66 4.27
C SER A 4 25.84 38.15 5.71
N SER A 5 24.72 37.74 6.30
CA SER A 5 24.69 37.05 7.59
C SER A 5 25.28 35.64 7.43
N PRO A 6 26.31 35.22 8.19
CA PRO A 6 26.80 33.86 8.15
C PRO A 6 25.97 33.02 9.12
N LEU A 7 24.80 32.57 8.69
CA LEU A 7 24.11 31.51 9.42
C LEU A 7 24.58 30.16 8.89
N VAL A 8 24.99 29.34 9.87
CA VAL A 8 25.35 27.93 9.77
C VAL A 8 26.79 27.65 9.35
N GLN A 9 27.67 27.56 10.34
CA GLN A 9 28.94 26.83 10.20
C GLN A 9 28.62 25.34 10.10
N THR A 10 28.71 24.78 8.90
CA THR A 10 28.63 23.34 8.67
C THR A 10 30.05 22.78 8.58
N LYS A 11 30.54 22.20 9.69
CA LYS A 11 31.83 21.50 9.73
C LYS A 11 31.67 20.13 9.06
N GLY A 12 31.96 20.07 7.75
CA GLY A 12 32.08 18.84 6.97
C GLY A 12 33.53 18.59 6.54
N THR A 13 33.84 17.39 6.04
CA THR A 13 35.16 17.08 5.48
C THR A 13 35.26 17.67 4.07
N ASP A 14 36.27 18.51 3.80
CA ASP A 14 36.43 19.14 2.49
C ASP A 14 36.92 18.12 1.43
N HIS A 15 36.31 18.12 0.25
CA HIS A 15 36.71 17.30 -0.90
C HIS A 15 37.03 18.19 -2.12
N PRO A 16 38.20 18.88 -2.12
CA PRO A 16 38.65 19.72 -3.22
C PRO A 16 38.80 18.97 -4.54
N LEU A 17 38.46 19.64 -5.63
CA LEU A 17 38.96 19.31 -6.97
C LEU A 17 40.44 19.68 -7.04
N PRO A 18 41.24 19.02 -7.90
CA PRO A 18 42.69 19.18 -7.88
C PRO A 18 43.18 20.61 -8.16
N TRP A 19 42.33 21.46 -8.75
CA TRP A 19 42.62 22.88 -9.00
C TRP A 19 42.04 23.85 -7.95
N GLN A 20 41.36 23.35 -6.92
CA GLN A 20 40.61 24.17 -5.98
C GLN A 20 41.30 24.16 -4.62
N ALA A 21 41.55 25.37 -4.08
CA ALA A 21 42.20 25.52 -2.78
C ALA A 21 41.36 24.88 -1.64
N PRO A 22 42.00 24.22 -0.66
CA PRO A 22 41.32 23.74 0.54
C PRO A 22 40.70 24.90 1.34
N GLN A 23 39.53 24.68 1.94
CA GLN A 23 38.86 25.68 2.79
C GLN A 23 38.52 25.12 4.17
N GLU A 24 38.93 25.83 5.22
CA GLU A 24 38.62 25.49 6.62
C GLU A 24 37.17 25.84 7.03
N THR A 25 36.63 26.89 6.41
CA THR A 25 35.24 27.33 6.56
C THR A 25 34.50 27.00 5.28
N LEU A 26 33.70 25.95 5.31
CA LEU A 26 32.99 25.48 4.12
C LEU A 26 31.84 26.42 3.74
N THR A 27 31.85 26.85 2.48
CA THR A 27 30.70 27.50 1.88
C THR A 27 29.62 26.45 1.56
N PRO A 28 28.33 26.83 1.45
CA PRO A 28 27.26 25.88 1.11
C PRO A 28 27.51 25.13 -0.21
N GLY A 29 28.10 25.80 -1.21
CA GLY A 29 28.50 25.17 -2.46
C GLY A 29 29.58 24.10 -2.26
N ARG A 30 30.47 24.32 -1.29
CA ARG A 30 31.51 23.36 -0.93
C ARG A 30 30.97 22.12 -0.22
N VAL A 31 29.98 22.30 0.63
CA VAL A 31 29.27 21.18 1.28
C VAL A 31 28.52 20.34 0.24
N ALA A 32 27.90 20.98 -0.76
CA ALA A 32 27.22 20.27 -1.84
C ALA A 32 28.20 19.42 -2.69
N GLN A 33 29.44 19.87 -2.87
CA GLN A 33 30.49 19.10 -3.54
C GLN A 33 30.91 17.85 -2.74
N ALA A 34 30.94 17.94 -1.41
CA ALA A 34 31.27 16.83 -0.51
C ALA A 34 30.07 15.91 -0.18
N PHE A 35 28.88 16.20 -0.70
CA PHE A 35 27.63 15.57 -0.26
C PHE A 35 27.60 14.04 -0.49
N ALA A 36 28.26 13.55 -1.54
CA ALA A 36 28.37 12.11 -1.80
C ALA A 36 29.10 11.36 -0.67
N GLY A 37 30.19 11.92 -0.14
CA GLY A 37 30.92 11.36 0.98
C GLY A 37 30.12 11.40 2.29
N ILE A 38 29.39 12.50 2.51
CA ILE A 38 28.50 12.66 3.66
C ILE A 38 27.39 11.59 3.65
N LEU A 39 26.75 11.37 2.50
CA LEU A 39 25.72 10.35 2.34
C LEU A 39 26.27 8.94 2.54
N ALA A 40 27.49 8.66 2.07
CA ALA A 40 28.15 7.38 2.30
C ALA A 40 28.49 7.15 3.78
N ALA A 41 28.93 8.20 4.50
CA ALA A 41 29.28 8.12 5.91
C ALA A 41 28.05 7.95 6.82
N ILE A 42 26.95 8.63 6.51
CA ILE A 42 25.67 8.49 7.23
C ILE A 42 25.00 7.15 6.88
N GLY A 43 25.23 6.66 5.67
CA GLY A 43 24.54 5.49 5.13
C GLY A 43 23.07 5.79 4.85
N THR A 44 22.26 4.73 4.73
CA THR A 44 20.81 4.87 4.54
C THR A 44 20.10 4.26 5.74
N PRO A 45 19.25 5.00 6.48
CA PRO A 45 18.44 4.43 7.56
C PRO A 45 17.31 3.56 7.02
N ALA A 46 17.16 3.47 5.70
CA ALA A 46 16.09 2.72 5.06
C ALA A 46 16.27 1.23 5.33
N PRO A 47 15.20 0.53 5.76
CA PRO A 47 15.22 -0.91 5.85
C PRO A 47 15.39 -1.54 4.47
N ALA A 48 15.90 -2.77 4.43
CA ALA A 48 16.02 -3.52 3.19
C ALA A 48 14.66 -3.59 2.45
N PRO A 49 14.66 -3.49 1.12
CA PRO A 49 13.43 -3.58 0.35
C PRO A 49 12.76 -4.94 0.59
N LYS A 50 11.42 -4.95 0.62
CA LYS A 50 10.68 -6.21 0.71
C LYS A 50 11.05 -7.09 -0.49
N PRO A 51 11.35 -8.39 -0.29
CA PRO A 51 11.70 -9.28 -1.38
C PRO A 51 10.58 -9.28 -2.42
N ARG A 52 10.94 -9.03 -3.68
CA ARG A 52 10.00 -9.04 -4.80
C ARG A 52 9.63 -10.49 -5.09
N GLY A 53 8.33 -10.76 -5.22
CA GLY A 53 7.84 -12.10 -5.52
C GLY A 53 6.33 -12.11 -5.68
N LYS A 54 5.78 -13.27 -6.05
CA LYS A 54 4.35 -13.52 -5.88
C LYS A 54 4.08 -13.61 -4.38
N SER A 55 2.99 -12.98 -3.92
CA SER A 55 2.54 -13.23 -2.55
C SER A 55 2.25 -14.73 -2.39
N PRO A 56 2.30 -15.30 -1.16
CA PRO A 56 2.05 -16.72 -0.90
C PRO A 56 0.68 -17.24 -1.39
N GLY A 57 -0.18 -16.36 -1.91
CA GLY A 57 -1.51 -16.70 -2.37
C GLY A 57 -2.37 -17.24 -1.23
N ARG A 58 -3.37 -18.02 -1.58
CA ARG A 58 -4.16 -18.78 -0.61
C ARG A 58 -3.45 -20.12 -0.36
N GLY A 59 -3.32 -20.49 0.92
CA GLY A 59 -2.77 -21.79 1.29
C GLY A 59 -3.55 -22.95 0.65
N LYS A 60 -2.86 -24.05 0.35
CA LYS A 60 -3.49 -25.26 -0.21
C LYS A 60 -4.60 -25.72 0.74
N GLY A 61 -5.82 -25.88 0.21
CA GLY A 61 -7.00 -26.24 1.00
C GLY A 61 -7.81 -25.06 1.55
N HIS A 62 -7.37 -23.81 1.34
CA HIS A 62 -8.14 -22.63 1.73
C HIS A 62 -9.42 -22.50 0.90
N LYS A 63 -10.57 -22.80 1.49
CA LYS A 63 -11.90 -22.59 0.91
C LYS A 63 -12.58 -21.39 1.59
N PRO A 64 -12.69 -20.21 0.93
CA PRO A 64 -13.46 -19.11 1.51
C PRO A 64 -14.92 -19.52 1.66
N THR A 65 -15.57 -19.05 2.72
CA THR A 65 -17.01 -19.19 2.87
C THR A 65 -17.71 -18.47 1.72
N PRO A 66 -18.77 -19.06 1.13
CA PRO A 66 -19.60 -18.36 0.16
C PRO A 66 -20.12 -17.05 0.75
N ARG A 67 -20.18 -16.00 -0.07
CA ARG A 67 -20.81 -14.74 0.37
C ARG A 67 -22.29 -15.00 0.66
N PRO A 68 -22.87 -14.42 1.73
CA PRO A 68 -24.29 -14.55 1.99
C PRO A 68 -25.09 -13.96 0.83
N CYS A 69 -25.97 -14.77 0.25
CA CYS A 69 -26.95 -14.30 -0.72
C CYS A 69 -28.15 -13.72 0.04
N TYR A 70 -28.42 -12.44 -0.14
CA TYR A 70 -29.62 -11.79 0.39
C TYR A 70 -30.79 -11.94 -0.60
N PRO A 71 -32.03 -12.15 -0.12
CA PRO A 71 -33.18 -12.29 -1.00
C PRO A 71 -33.45 -10.99 -1.77
N MET A 72 -33.85 -11.12 -3.03
CA MET A 72 -34.21 -9.96 -3.86
C MET A 72 -35.57 -9.41 -3.43
N VAL A 73 -35.60 -8.20 -2.87
CA VAL A 73 -36.83 -7.48 -2.57
C VAL A 73 -37.45 -6.98 -3.87
N LYS A 74 -38.55 -7.59 -4.32
CA LYS A 74 -39.31 -7.14 -5.50
C LYS A 74 -40.39 -6.14 -5.06
N LYS A 75 -40.42 -4.96 -5.69
CA LYS A 75 -41.39 -3.88 -5.38
C LYS A 75 -42.85 -4.25 -5.68
N ARG A 76 -43.11 -5.27 -6.51
CA ARG A 76 -44.46 -5.72 -6.86
C ARG A 76 -44.62 -7.21 -6.57
N ALA A 77 -45.74 -7.60 -5.97
CA ALA A 77 -46.12 -9.00 -5.80
C ALA A 77 -46.36 -9.63 -7.18
N SER A 78 -45.65 -10.71 -7.50
CA SER A 78 -46.00 -11.56 -8.64
C SER A 78 -47.25 -12.35 -8.25
N LYS A 79 -48.33 -12.24 -9.02
CA LYS A 79 -49.54 -13.05 -8.80
C LYS A 79 -49.16 -14.53 -8.91
N ARG A 80 -49.33 -15.30 -7.84
CA ARG A 80 -49.29 -16.77 -7.91
C ARG A 80 -50.37 -17.19 -8.91
N LYS A 81 -50.00 -18.00 -9.90
CA LYS A 81 -51.02 -18.78 -10.63
C LYS A 81 -51.49 -19.86 -9.65
N THR A 82 -52.74 -19.79 -9.22
CA THR A 82 -53.42 -20.88 -8.53
C THR A 82 -53.33 -22.10 -9.44
N SER A 83 -52.52 -23.09 -9.06
CA SER A 83 -52.66 -24.44 -9.60
C SER A 83 -53.84 -25.06 -8.88
N GLU A 84 -55.00 -25.03 -9.52
CA GLU A 84 -56.03 -26.04 -9.30
C GLU A 84 -55.41 -27.37 -9.69
N GLN A 85 -54.97 -28.18 -8.73
CA GLN A 85 -54.77 -29.60 -8.99
C GLN A 85 -54.71 -30.45 -7.70
N SER A 86 -55.60 -31.44 -7.71
CA SER A 86 -55.71 -32.64 -6.85
C SER A 86 -56.48 -32.52 -5.52
N LEU A 87 -57.80 -32.31 -5.62
CA LEU A 87 -58.74 -33.07 -4.77
C LEU A 87 -59.10 -34.37 -5.50
N ASN A 88 -58.11 -35.24 -5.70
CA ASN A 88 -58.35 -36.63 -6.03
C ASN A 88 -57.73 -37.45 -4.90
N SER A 89 -58.55 -37.80 -3.91
CA SER A 89 -58.26 -38.89 -2.99
C SER A 89 -59.56 -39.67 -2.78
N PRO A 90 -59.55 -41.00 -2.96
CA PRO A 90 -60.77 -41.80 -3.03
C PRO A 90 -61.45 -41.94 -1.66
N VAL A 91 -62.78 -41.96 -1.69
CA VAL A 91 -63.67 -42.26 -0.57
C VAL A 91 -63.36 -43.66 -0.01
N ALA A 92 -62.99 -43.75 1.27
CA ALA A 92 -62.87 -45.01 2.00
C ALA A 92 -64.20 -45.39 2.64
N THR A 93 -64.81 -46.46 2.11
CA THR A 93 -65.91 -47.22 2.73
C THR A 93 -65.36 -48.12 3.84
N ALA A 94 -65.82 -47.96 5.08
CA ALA A 94 -65.81 -49.01 6.11
C ALA A 94 -66.62 -48.60 7.36
N ALA A 95 -67.76 -49.26 7.59
CA ALA A 95 -68.34 -49.62 8.90
C ALA A 95 -69.55 -50.52 8.67
#